data_AF-A0A2D7PBC7-F1
#
_entry.id   AF-A0A2D7PBC7-F1
#
_cell.length_a   1.000
_cell.length_b   1.000
_cell.length_c   1.000
_cell.angle_alpha   90.00
_cell.angle_beta   90.00
_cell.angle_gamma   90.00
#
_symmetry.space_group_name_H-M   'P 1'
#
loop_
_entity.id
_entity.type
_entity.pdbx_description
1 polymer ?
#
loop_
_entity_poly.entity_id
_entity_poly.type
_entity_poly.pdbx_seq_one_letter_code
_entity_poly.pdbx_strand_id
1 'polypeptide(L)' 'MSVIWLRDKLVRHLEERKQDVTDTILAGVKDINQYEFLRGRYSSLVDLEMELRELLGKVIEDDENDEQGDST' A
#
# COMPACT_ATOMS: atom_id res chain seq x y z
N MET A 1 15.14 8.07 10.56
CA MET A 1 14.59 7.28 9.44
C MET A 1 13.74 8.25 8.63
N SER A 2 13.97 8.41 7.33
CA SER A 2 13.18 9.34 6.52
C SER A 2 11.79 8.76 6.24
N VAL A 3 10.77 9.62 6.25
CA VAL A 3 9.38 9.30 5.84
C VAL A 3 9.35 8.67 4.44
N ILE A 4 10.22 9.14 3.54
CA ILE A 4 10.36 8.63 2.17
C ILE A 4 10.80 7.16 2.19
N TRP A 5 11.76 6.80 3.04
CA TRP A 5 12.21 5.40 3.17
C TRP A 5 11.10 4.50 3.73
N LEU A 6 10.33 5.00 4.70
CA LEU A 6 9.21 4.25 5.27
C LEU A 6 8.10 4.04 4.23
N ARG A 7 7.78 5.07 3.44
CA ARG A 7 6.86 4.99 2.31
C ARG A 7 7.27 3.90 1.34
N ASP A 8 8.51 3.96 0.85
CA ASP A 8 8.98 3.01 -0.17
C ASP A 8 8.97 1.57 0.36
N LYS A 9 9.31 1.38 1.65
CA LYS A 9 9.23 0.07 2.29
C LYS A 9 7.80 -0.46 2.40
N LEU A 10 6.84 0.40 2.76
CA LEU A 10 5.42 0.02 2.89
C LEU A 10 4.79 -0.28 1.53
N VAL A 11 5.05 0.54 0.52
CA VAL A 11 4.58 0.31 -0.86
C VAL A 11 5.11 -1.02 -1.39
N ARG A 12 6.42 -1.28 -1.24
CA ARG A 12 7.01 -2.56 -1.64
C ARG A 12 6.37 -3.74 -0.90
N HIS A 13 6.10 -3.59 0.40
CA HIS A 13 5.45 -4.65 1.17
C HIS A 13 4.04 -4.94 0.65
N LEU A 14 3.26 -3.92 0.30
CA LEU A 14 1.94 -4.09 -0.30
C LEU A 14 2.00 -4.78 -1.66
N GLU A 15 2.99 -4.44 -2.48
CA GLU A 15 3.23 -5.10 -3.78
C GLU A 15 3.55 -6.59 -3.60
N GLU A 16 4.45 -6.93 -2.67
CA GLU A 16 4.76 -8.33 -2.33
C GLU A 16 3.50 -9.09 -1.90
N ARG A 17 2.64 -8.49 -1.06
CA ARG A 17 1.38 -9.12 -0.63
C ARG A 17 0.37 -9.29 -1.75
N LYS A 18 0.26 -8.32 -2.66
CA LYS A 18 -0.60 -8.44 -3.86
C LYS A 18 -0.10 -9.58 -4.74
N GLN A 19 1.21 -9.66 -4.96
CA GLN A 19 1.83 -10.72 -5.75
C GLN A 19 1.59 -12.11 -5.12
N ASP A 20 1.74 -12.26 -3.79
CA ASP A 20 1.45 -13.52 -3.09
C ASP A 20 0.01 -14.00 -3.34
N VAL A 21 -0.96 -13.09 -3.31
CA VAL A 21 -2.37 -13.41 -3.58
C VAL A 21 -2.57 -13.78 -5.05
N THR A 22 -1.96 -13.04 -5.97
CA THR A 22 -2.00 -13.35 -7.41
C THR A 22 -1.40 -14.72 -7.69
N ASP A 23 -0.22 -15.03 -7.14
CA ASP A 23 0.45 -16.32 -7.30
C ASP A 23 -0.39 -17.45 -6.73
N THR A 24 -1.05 -17.24 -5.59
CA THR A 24 -1.99 -18.21 -5.00
C THR A 24 -3.18 -18.47 -5.91
N ILE A 25 -3.75 -17.44 -6.53
CA ILE A 25 -4.85 -17.58 -7.49
C ILE A 25 -4.36 -18.35 -8.73
N LEU A 26 -3.18 -18.01 -9.26
CA LEU A 26 -2.60 -18.62 -10.46
C LEU A 26 -2.15 -20.06 -10.24
N ALA A 27 -1.75 -20.42 -9.01
CA ALA A 27 -1.45 -21.80 -8.63
C ALA A 27 -2.70 -22.71 -8.60
N GLY A 28 -3.88 -22.11 -8.69
CA GLY A 28 -5.16 -22.80 -8.71
C GLY A 28 -5.90 -22.70 -7.38
N VAL A 29 -7.22 -22.60 -7.50
CA VAL A 29 -8.16 -22.47 -6.38
C VAL A 29 -9.09 -23.68 -6.37
N LYS A 30 -9.48 -24.13 -5.18
CA LYS A 30 -10.29 -25.34 -4.98
C LYS A 30 -11.71 -25.19 -5.52
N ASP A 31 -12.28 -24.01 -5.32
CA ASP A 31 -13.64 -23.67 -5.71
C ASP A 31 -13.80 -22.15 -5.92
N ILE A 32 -14.98 -21.76 -6.40
CA ILE A 32 -15.31 -20.36 -6.66
C ILE A 32 -15.34 -19.50 -5.39
N ASN A 33 -15.67 -20.07 -4.23
CA ASN A 33 -15.71 -19.31 -2.99
C ASN A 33 -14.29 -18.94 -2.55
N GLN A 34 -13.32 -19.86 -2.73
CA GLN A 34 -11.92 -19.56 -2.48
C GLN A 34 -11.40 -18.49 -3.45
N TYR A 35 -11.79 -18.55 -4.72
CA TYR A 35 -11.47 -17.50 -5.68
C TYR A 35 -11.98 -16.13 -5.25
N GLU A 36 -13.28 -16.00 -4.96
CA GLU A 36 -13.89 -14.73 -4.56
C GLU A 36 -13.30 -14.20 -3.25
N PHE A 37 -12.96 -15.07 -2.31
CA PHE A 37 -12.24 -14.68 -1.09
C PHE A 37 -10.86 -14.09 -1.39
N LEU A 38 -10.05 -14.75 -2.22
CA LEU A 38 -8.71 -14.27 -2.60
C LEU A 38 -8.80 -12.98 -3.42
N ARG A 39 -9.77 -12.89 -4.32
CA ARG A 39 -10.05 -11.67 -5.09
C ARG A 39 -10.45 -10.52 -4.18
N GLY A 40 -11.34 -10.74 -3.21
CA GLY A 40 -11.71 -9.74 -2.21
C GLY A 40 -10.51 -9.27 -1.40
N ARG A 41 -9.64 -10.20 -0.98
CA ARG A 41 -8.39 -9.87 -0.30
C ARG A 41 -7.45 -9.03 -1.16
N TYR A 42 -7.34 -9.33 -2.46
CA TYR A 42 -6.57 -8.51 -3.39
C TYR A 42 -7.16 -7.09 -3.49
N SER A 43 -8.49 -6.96 -3.65
CA SER A 43 -9.15 -5.65 -3.68
C SER A 43 -8.88 -4.83 -2.42
N SER A 44 -8.98 -5.42 -1.23
CA SER A 44 -8.68 -4.72 0.02
C SER A 44 -7.23 -4.26 0.13
N LEU A 45 -6.28 -4.99 -0.48
CA LEU A 45 -4.87 -4.54 -0.55
C LEU A 45 -4.69 -3.34 -1.49
N VAL A 46 -5.46 -3.28 -2.57
CA VAL A 46 -5.47 -2.12 -3.48
C VAL A 46 -6.07 -0.90 -2.79
N ASP A 47 -7.19 -1.06 -2.08
CA ASP A 47 -7.83 0.03 -1.34
C ASP A 47 -6.87 0.59 -0.27
N LEU A 48 -6.23 -0.30 0.50
CA LEU A 48 -5.23 0.08 1.49
C LEU A 48 -4.03 0.80 0.88
N GLU A 49 -3.57 0.40 -0.31
CA GLU A 49 -2.50 1.11 -1.00
C GLU A 49 -2.90 2.54 -1.36
N MET A 50 -4.14 2.75 -1.82
CA MET A 50 -4.64 4.09 -2.13
C MET A 50 -4.69 4.98 -0.88
N GLU A 51 -5.25 4.46 0.22
CA GLU A 51 -5.31 5.18 1.51
C GLU A 51 -3.91 5.52 2.03
N LEU A 52 -2.96 4.57 1.93
CA LEU A 52 -1.59 4.77 2.38
C LEU A 52 -0.85 5.83 1.54
N ARG A 53 -1.07 5.86 0.23
CA ARG A 53 -0.53 6.89 -0.67
C ARG A 53 -1.07 8.27 -0.34
N GLU A 54 -2.37 8.37 -0.03
CA GLU A 54 -2.99 9.63 0.39
C GLU A 54 -2.41 10.12 1.73
N LEU A 55 -2.33 9.24 2.74
CA LEU A 55 -1.81 9.60 4.06
C LEU A 55 -0.35 10.02 4.00
N LEU A 56 0.49 9.27 3.27
CA LEU A 56 1.91 9.60 3.15
C LEU A 56 2.15 10.83 2.29
N GLY A 57 1.28 11.12 1.31
CA GLY A 57 1.29 12.39 0.58
C GLY A 57 1.11 13.57 1.52
N LYS A 58 0.07 13.52 2.38
CA LYS A 58 -0.20 14.57 3.37
C LYS A 58 0.96 14.78 4.35
N VAL A 59 1.56 13.69 4.85
CA VAL A 59 2.71 13.79 5.77
C VAL A 59 3.91 14.48 5.12
N ILE A 60 4.18 14.21 3.84
CA ILE A 60 5.28 14.86 3.12
C ILE A 60 4.98 16.35 2.90
N GLU A 61 3.74 16.69 2.54
CA GLU A 61 3.31 18.08 2.36
C GLU A 61 3.37 18.88 3.68
N ASP A 62 3.00 18.27 4.80
CA ASP A 62 3.07 18.90 6.13
C ASP A 62 4.54 19.12 6.57
N ASP A 63 5.42 18.12 6.39
CA ASP A 63 6.86 18.25 6.68
C ASP A 63 7.52 19.37 5.82
N GLU A 64 7.18 19.48 4.54
CA GLU A 64 7.73 20.52 3.64
C GLU A 64 7.23 21.94 3.98
N ASN A 65 6.01 22.08 4.49
CA ASN A 65 5.45 23.37 4.92
C ASN A 65 6.00 23.84 6.27
N ASP A 66 6.28 22.92 7.19
CA ASP A 66 6.89 23.25 8.49
C ASP A 66 8.34 23.73 8.36
N GLU A 67 9.11 23.20 7.39
CA GLU A 67 10.50 23.64 7.14
C GLU A 67 10.61 25.04 6.49
N GLN A 68 9.57 25.53 5.81
CA GLN A 68 9.55 26.88 5.22
C GLN A 68 9.10 27.99 6.19
N GLY A 69 8.61 27.62 7.38
CA GLY A 69 8.07 28.57 8.37
C GLY A 69 9.09 29.26 9.29
N ASP A 70 10.35 28.79 9.36
CA ASP A 70 11.35 29.27 10.34
C ASP A 70 12.37 30.27 9.74
N SER A 71 12.00 30.99 8.68
CA SER A 71 12.81 32.07 8.11
C SER A 71 12.07 33.41 8.19
N THR A 72 11.87 33.95 9.40
CA THR A 72 11.58 35.38 9.64
C THR A 72 12.17 35.85 10.95
#